data_AF-A0A256W9A2-F1
#
_entry.id   AF-A0A256W9A2-F1
#
_cell.length_a   1.000
_cell.length_b   1.000
_cell.length_c   1.000
_cell.angle_alpha   90.00
_cell.angle_beta   90.00
_cell.angle_gamma   90.00
#
_symmetry.space_group_name_H-M   'P 1'
#
loop_
_entity.id
_entity.type
_entity.pdbx_description
1 polymer ?
#
loop_
_entity_poly.entity_id
_entity_poly.type
_entity_poly.pdbx_seq_one_letter_code
_entity_poly.pdbx_strand_id
1 'polypeptide(L)'
;MNIQILPNWFKKVALITFIVSYIIVGFDSFIDGVVDGFIGQPYEYSEVAKSQRMLDFVGSKTVLNYLEIVALLSIIAYVITKEKVEDDYIKILRLESYQLSFTIIIFVGIVFILFDKDELFGLFDSITLFLWLYLIIFFINKRKD
;
A
#
# COMPACT_ATOMS: atom_id res chain seq x y z
N MET A 1 -11.10 17.22 1.50
CA MET A 1 -11.50 17.11 2.92
C MET A 1 -10.29 16.80 3.77
N ASN A 2 -9.97 17.66 4.73
CA ASN A 2 -8.75 17.65 5.54
C ASN A 2 -8.97 16.92 6.88
N ILE A 3 -9.64 15.75 6.84
CA ILE A 3 -9.91 14.96 8.06
C ILE A 3 -8.74 13.98 8.22
N GLN A 4 -7.76 14.40 9.01
CA GLN A 4 -6.72 13.51 9.50
C GLN A 4 -7.28 12.78 10.72
N ILE A 5 -7.72 11.53 10.53
CA ILE A 5 -8.36 10.72 11.58
C ILE A 5 -7.34 10.33 12.66
N LEU A 6 -6.10 10.02 12.26
CA LEU A 6 -5.01 9.61 13.15
C LEU A 6 -3.69 10.33 12.77
N PRO A 7 -2.87 10.70 13.75
CA PRO A 7 -1.63 11.43 13.51
C PRO A 7 -0.53 10.52 12.92
N ASN A 8 0.36 11.07 12.07
CA ASN A 8 1.30 10.27 11.25
C ASN A 8 2.23 9.32 12.04
N TRP A 9 2.60 9.67 13.26
CA TRP A 9 3.41 8.81 14.15
C TRP A 9 2.68 7.52 14.54
N PHE A 10 1.35 7.51 14.50
CA PHE A 10 0.53 6.33 14.80
C PHE A 10 0.72 5.22 13.76
N LYS A 11 1.02 5.55 12.49
CA LYS A 11 1.34 4.55 11.45
C LYS A 11 2.62 3.78 11.82
N LYS A 12 3.63 4.48 12.34
CA LYS A 12 4.87 3.86 12.83
C LYS A 12 4.64 2.99 14.06
N VAL A 13 3.85 3.49 15.02
CA VAL A 13 3.50 2.72 16.22
C VAL A 13 2.72 1.47 15.85
N ALA A 14 1.70 1.56 14.99
CA ALA A 14 0.91 0.43 14.52
C ALA A 14 1.77 -0.63 13.81
N LEU A 15 2.72 -0.19 12.97
CA LEU A 15 3.65 -1.10 12.29
C LEU A 15 4.58 -1.82 13.28
N ILE A 16 5.16 -1.10 14.25
CA ILE A 16 6.03 -1.71 15.27
C ILE A 16 5.25 -2.70 16.13
N THR A 17 4.07 -2.31 16.61
CA THR A 17 3.20 -3.18 17.41
C THR A 17 2.79 -4.43 16.64
N PHE A 18 2.47 -4.30 15.35
CA PHE A 18 2.21 -5.44 14.49
C PHE A 18 3.42 -6.37 14.40
N ILE A 19 4.60 -5.86 14.06
CA ILE A 19 5.81 -6.68 13.88
C ILE A 19 6.14 -7.43 15.17
N VAL A 20 6.16 -6.74 16.32
CA VAL A 20 6.48 -7.35 17.61
C VAL A 20 5.45 -8.43 17.97
N SER A 21 4.15 -8.14 17.82
CA SER A 21 3.10 -9.10 18.16
C SER A 21 3.11 -10.31 17.24
N TYR A 22 3.35 -10.10 15.94
CA TYR A 22 3.43 -11.17 14.95
C TYR A 22 4.65 -12.06 15.16
N ILE A 23 5.81 -11.48 15.49
CA ILE A 23 7.00 -12.25 15.85
C ILE A 23 6.68 -13.11 17.07
N ILE A 24 6.10 -12.55 18.13
CA ILE A 24 5.81 -13.31 19.36
C ILE A 24 4.84 -14.46 19.10
N VAL A 25 3.75 -14.23 18.35
CA VAL A 25 2.74 -15.27 18.09
C VAL A 25 3.22 -16.31 17.09
N GLY A 26 3.94 -15.89 16.05
CA GLY A 26 4.38 -16.75 14.95
C GLY A 26 5.69 -17.48 15.18
N PHE A 27 6.46 -17.14 16.23
CA PHE A 27 7.82 -17.66 16.44
C PHE A 27 7.86 -19.18 16.54
N ASP A 28 7.00 -19.79 17.36
CA ASP A 28 6.99 -21.26 17.54
C ASP A 28 6.69 -21.97 16.21
N SER A 29 5.68 -21.48 15.48
CA SER A 29 5.32 -22.04 14.17
C SER A 29 6.42 -21.86 13.12
N PHE A 30 7.16 -20.74 13.20
CA PHE A 30 8.27 -20.48 12.29
C PHE A 30 9.45 -21.42 12.58
N ILE A 31 9.86 -21.57 13.83
CA ILE A 31 10.97 -22.46 14.20
C ILE A 31 10.61 -23.92 13.90
N ASP A 32 9.40 -24.34 14.22
CA ASP A 32 8.97 -25.71 13.97
C ASP A 32 8.91 -25.99 12.46
N GLY A 33 8.40 -25.04 11.66
CA GLY A 33 8.42 -25.16 10.19
C GLY A 33 9.84 -25.19 9.59
N VAL A 34 10.80 -24.45 10.15
CA VAL A 34 12.20 -24.48 9.73
C VAL A 34 12.83 -25.83 10.08
N VAL A 35 12.65 -26.31 11.31
CA VAL A 35 13.20 -27.58 11.80
C VAL A 35 12.64 -28.76 11.00
N ASP A 36 11.32 -28.79 10.79
CA ASP A 36 10.66 -29.83 10.00
C ASP A 36 11.15 -29.83 8.55
N GLY A 37 11.39 -28.65 7.97
CA GLY A 37 11.97 -28.50 6.63
C GLY A 37 13.41 -29.03 6.52
N PHE A 38 14.22 -28.92 7.57
CA PHE A 38 15.58 -29.46 7.60
C PHE A 38 15.63 -30.98 7.83
N ILE A 39 14.72 -31.52 8.65
CA ILE A 39 14.71 -32.94 9.00
C ILE A 39 13.93 -33.77 7.96
N GLY A 40 13.07 -33.13 7.15
CA GLY A 40 12.31 -33.79 6.09
C GLY A 40 11.21 -34.70 6.63
N GLN A 41 10.66 -34.39 7.81
CA GLN A 41 9.59 -35.20 8.41
C GLN A 41 8.26 -34.97 7.68
N PRO A 42 7.42 -36.01 7.52
CA PRO A 42 6.06 -35.84 7.03
C PRO A 42 5.24 -34.98 8.02
N TYR A 43 4.44 -34.06 7.48
CA TYR A 43 3.68 -33.04 8.23
C TYR A 43 2.82 -33.60 9.39
N GLU A 44 2.39 -34.87 9.28
CA GLU A 44 1.60 -35.59 10.29
C GLU A 44 2.33 -35.89 11.62
N TYR A 45 3.67 -35.89 11.66
CA TYR A 45 4.41 -36.15 12.91
C TYR A 45 4.51 -34.90 13.82
N SER A 46 4.23 -33.71 13.28
CA SER A 46 4.45 -32.41 13.96
C SER A 46 3.36 -32.02 14.96
N GLU A 47 2.16 -32.61 14.92
CA GLU A 47 1.11 -32.27 15.89
C GLU A 47 1.47 -32.70 17.32
N VAL A 48 2.30 -33.73 17.48
CA VAL A 48 2.70 -34.29 18.78
C VAL A 48 3.82 -33.50 19.44
N ALA A 49 4.57 -32.69 18.68
CA ALA A 49 5.76 -31.98 19.15
C ALA A 49 5.77 -30.49 18.76
N LYS A 50 4.61 -29.84 18.65
CA LYS A 50 4.58 -28.38 18.57
C LYS A 50 5.26 -27.79 19.78
N SER A 51 6.33 -27.05 19.54
CA SER A 51 7.07 -26.41 20.58
C SER A 51 6.19 -25.35 21.24
N GLN A 52 6.13 -25.36 22.57
CA GLN A 52 5.36 -24.39 23.36
C GLN A 52 6.29 -23.28 23.89
N ARG A 53 7.36 -22.94 23.17
CA ARG A 53 8.42 -22.07 23.71
C ARG A 53 7.87 -20.68 24.02
N MET A 54 7.03 -20.12 23.15
CA MET A 54 6.38 -18.84 23.41
C MET A 54 5.27 -18.93 24.43
N LEU A 55 4.57 -20.06 24.52
CA LEU A 55 3.60 -20.30 25.59
C LEU A 55 4.29 -20.35 26.96
N ASP A 56 5.45 -20.98 27.06
CA ASP A 56 6.26 -21.06 28.28
C ASP A 56 6.87 -19.69 28.65
N PHE A 57 7.29 -18.91 27.65
CA PHE A 57 7.81 -17.56 27.85
C PHE A 57 6.75 -16.55 28.29
N VAL A 58 5.57 -16.59 27.67
CA VAL A 58 4.45 -15.66 27.95
C VAL A 58 3.62 -16.13 29.15
N GLY A 59 3.66 -17.43 29.48
CA GLY A 59 3.03 -18.04 30.64
C GLY A 59 1.51 -18.23 30.53
N SER A 60 0.88 -17.82 29.42
CA SER A 60 -0.56 -17.97 29.24
C SER A 60 -0.98 -17.96 27.77
N LYS A 61 -1.80 -18.95 27.39
CA LYS A 61 -2.43 -19.03 26.07
C LYS A 61 -3.38 -17.88 25.81
N THR A 62 -4.01 -17.35 26.86
CA THR A 62 -4.94 -16.22 26.75
C THR A 62 -4.20 -14.95 26.32
N VAL A 63 -2.98 -14.74 26.80
CA VAL A 63 -2.14 -13.59 26.41
C VAL A 63 -1.68 -13.71 24.96
N LEU A 64 -1.34 -14.91 24.49
CA LEU A 64 -1.02 -15.14 23.08
C LEU A 64 -2.21 -14.81 22.16
N ASN A 65 -3.42 -15.25 22.53
CA ASN A 65 -4.63 -14.90 21.77
C ASN A 65 -4.90 -13.39 21.75
N TYR A 66 -4.65 -12.68 22.86
CA TYR A 66 -4.77 -11.23 22.88
C TYR A 66 -3.73 -10.54 22.00
N LEU A 67 -2.50 -11.03 21.96
CA LEU A 67 -1.46 -10.52 21.05
C LEU A 67 -1.84 -10.72 19.59
N GLU A 68 -2.48 -11.83 19.25
CA GLU A 68 -3.00 -12.07 17.90
C GLU A 68 -4.08 -11.06 17.50
N ILE A 69 -5.03 -10.79 18.41
CA ILE A 69 -6.04 -9.74 18.22
C ILE A 69 -5.38 -8.36 18.08
N VAL A 70 -4.38 -8.05 18.91
CA VAL A 70 -3.63 -6.80 18.84
C VAL A 70 -2.87 -6.68 17.51
N ALA A 71 -2.29 -7.76 16.99
CA ALA A 71 -1.63 -7.78 15.69
C ALA A 71 -2.62 -7.45 14.57
N LEU A 72 -3.80 -8.08 14.57
CA LEU A 72 -4.87 -7.80 13.60
C LEU A 72 -5.35 -6.35 13.67
N LEU A 73 -5.62 -5.84 14.87
CA LEU A 73 -6.02 -4.45 15.08
C LEU A 73 -4.93 -3.47 14.64
N SER A 74 -3.65 -3.83 14.82
CA SER A 74 -2.51 -3.01 14.41
C SER A 74 -2.40 -2.90 12.89
N ILE A 75 -2.68 -3.96 12.13
CA ILE A 75 -2.75 -3.89 10.66
C ILE A 75 -3.92 -2.98 10.23
N ILE A 76 -5.10 -3.17 10.81
CA ILE A 76 -6.28 -2.35 10.47
C ILE A 76 -5.97 -0.88 10.75
N ALA A 77 -5.39 -0.59 11.91
CA ALA A 77 -4.94 0.74 12.29
C ALA A 77 -3.90 1.30 11.31
N TYR A 78 -2.93 0.50 10.87
CA TYR A 78 -1.90 0.90 9.91
C TYR A 78 -2.52 1.30 8.56
N VAL A 79 -3.47 0.52 8.04
CA VAL A 79 -4.15 0.78 6.76
C VAL A 79 -5.05 2.02 6.82
N ILE A 80 -5.76 2.22 7.94
CA ILE A 80 -6.65 3.37 8.11
C ILE A 80 -5.86 4.66 8.35
N THR A 81 -4.65 4.56 8.90
CA THR A 81 -3.83 5.74 9.20
C THR A 81 -3.27 6.33 7.92
N LYS A 82 -3.95 7.37 7.44
CA LYS A 82 -3.50 8.20 6.33
C LYS A 82 -2.22 8.93 6.70
N GLU A 83 -1.20 8.78 5.88
CA GLU A 83 0.03 9.54 6.01
C GLU A 83 -0.09 10.83 5.21
N LYS A 84 -0.12 11.97 5.91
CA LYS A 84 -0.33 13.28 5.28
C LYS A 84 0.63 13.54 4.11
N VAL A 85 1.87 13.05 4.21
CA VAL A 85 2.88 13.17 3.16
C VAL A 85 2.43 12.39 1.91
N GLU A 86 2.10 11.10 2.04
CA GLU A 86 1.64 10.26 0.93
C GLU A 86 0.38 10.82 0.24
N ASP A 87 -0.60 11.28 1.03
CA ASP A 87 -1.83 11.89 0.50
C ASP A 87 -1.57 13.24 -0.19
N ASP A 88 -0.63 14.06 0.30
CA ASP A 88 -0.27 15.33 -0.33
C ASP A 88 0.58 15.12 -1.58
N TYR A 89 1.45 14.10 -1.62
CA TYR A 89 2.14 13.68 -2.85
C TYR A 89 1.15 13.23 -3.92
N ILE A 90 0.16 12.40 -3.58
CA ILE A 90 -0.88 11.97 -4.53
C ILE A 90 -1.66 13.18 -5.10
N LYS A 91 -1.91 14.21 -4.28
CA LYS A 91 -2.55 15.46 -4.76
C LYS A 91 -1.64 16.27 -5.67
N ILE A 92 -0.37 16.43 -5.31
CA ILE A 92 0.61 17.15 -6.11
C ILE A 92 0.80 16.44 -7.46
N LEU A 93 1.04 15.13 -7.46
CA LEU A 93 1.13 14.29 -8.65
C LEU A 93 -0.10 14.41 -9.56
N ARG A 94 -1.30 14.43 -8.97
CA ARG A 94 -2.55 14.61 -9.72
C ARG A 94 -2.62 15.98 -10.39
N LEU A 95 -2.25 17.04 -9.66
CA LEU A 95 -2.28 18.41 -10.15
C LEU A 95 -1.26 18.63 -11.26
N GLU A 96 -0.02 18.18 -11.07
CA GLU A 96 1.06 18.29 -12.05
C GLU A 96 0.72 17.54 -13.33
N SER A 97 0.17 16.33 -13.21
CA SER A 97 -0.24 15.53 -14.37
C SER A 97 -1.37 16.22 -15.14
N TYR A 98 -2.35 16.80 -14.44
CA TYR A 98 -3.41 17.58 -15.06
C TYR A 98 -2.87 18.80 -15.82
N GLN A 99 -1.98 19.57 -15.19
CA GLN A 99 -1.39 20.77 -15.79
C GLN A 99 -0.60 20.43 -17.05
N LEU A 100 0.22 19.38 -17.00
CA LEU A 100 1.06 18.96 -18.12
C LEU A 100 0.22 18.44 -19.29
N SER A 101 -0.80 17.63 -19.04
CA SER A 101 -1.71 17.16 -20.10
C SER A 101 -2.47 18.30 -20.76
N PHE A 102 -2.92 19.27 -19.97
CA PHE A 102 -3.60 20.45 -20.49
C PHE A 102 -2.67 21.29 -21.37
N THR A 103 -1.41 21.49 -20.95
CA THR A 103 -0.40 22.18 -21.76
C THR A 103 -0.14 21.48 -23.10
N ILE A 104 -0.01 20.15 -23.11
CA ILE A 104 0.20 19.39 -24.35
C ILE A 104 -0.99 19.53 -25.29
N ILE A 105 -2.22 19.46 -24.78
CA ILE A 105 -3.41 19.65 -25.63
C ILE A 105 -3.44 21.02 -26.27
N ILE A 106 -3.18 22.08 -25.50
CA ILE A 106 -3.13 23.43 -26.06
C ILE A 106 -2.07 23.50 -27.15
N PHE A 107 -0.88 22.93 -26.90
CA PHE A 107 0.19 22.92 -27.87
C PHE A 107 -0.20 22.19 -29.16
N VAL A 108 -0.79 21.00 -29.04
CA VAL A 108 -1.30 20.22 -30.18
C VAL A 108 -2.39 21.00 -30.92
N GLY A 109 -3.33 21.62 -30.21
CA GLY A 109 -4.36 22.47 -30.80
C GLY A 109 -3.79 23.66 -31.59
N ILE A 110 -2.76 24.34 -31.06
CA ILE A 110 -2.06 25.42 -31.79
C ILE A 110 -1.42 24.88 -33.07
N VAL A 111 -0.77 23.71 -33.02
CA VAL A 111 -0.18 23.08 -34.19
C VAL A 111 -1.26 22.78 -35.23
N PHE A 112 -2.39 22.18 -34.85
CA PHE A 112 -3.48 21.90 -35.79
C PHE A 112 -4.02 23.18 -36.45
N ILE A 113 -4.23 24.26 -35.69
CA ILE A 113 -4.68 25.55 -36.25
C ILE A 113 -3.69 26.12 -37.28
N LEU A 114 -2.38 25.87 -37.13
CA LEU A 114 -1.36 26.35 -38.07
C LEU A 114 -1.31 25.55 -39.37
N PHE A 115 -1.63 24.25 -39.33
CA PHE A 115 -1.48 23.34 -40.47
C PHE A 115 -2.80 23.00 -41.17
N ASP A 116 -3.94 23.13 -40.50
CA ASP A 116 -5.23 22.75 -41.03
C ASP A 116 -6.31 23.77 -40.64
N LYS A 117 -7.14 24.18 -41.60
CA LYS A 117 -8.24 25.13 -41.39
C LYS A 117 -9.60 24.45 -41.34
N ASP A 118 -9.71 23.20 -41.79
CA ASP A 118 -10.99 22.58 -42.09
C ASP A 118 -11.35 21.42 -41.13
N GLU A 119 -10.39 20.83 -40.42
CA GLU A 119 -10.64 19.82 -39.38
C GLU A 119 -10.66 20.44 -37.97
N LEU A 120 -11.85 20.84 -37.52
CA LEU A 120 -12.11 21.13 -36.11
C LEU A 120 -12.23 19.79 -35.36
N PHE A 121 -11.22 19.45 -34.55
CA PHE A 121 -11.28 18.34 -33.61
C PHE A 121 -12.60 18.37 -32.83
N GLY A 122 -13.33 17.25 -32.85
CA GLY A 122 -14.54 17.11 -32.07
C GLY A 122 -14.26 17.28 -30.58
N LEU A 123 -15.24 17.80 -29.83
CA LEU A 123 -15.17 17.87 -28.36
C LEU A 123 -14.88 16.50 -27.75
N PHE A 124 -15.47 15.44 -28.31
CA PHE A 124 -15.28 14.07 -27.84
C PHE A 124 -13.86 13.57 -28.08
N ASP A 125 -13.28 13.86 -29.24
CA ASP A 125 -11.90 13.48 -29.58
C ASP A 125 -10.89 14.23 -28.71
N SER A 126 -11.15 15.51 -28.45
CA SER A 126 -10.32 16.35 -27.56
C SER A 126 -10.36 15.85 -26.11
N ILE A 127 -11.53 15.51 -25.58
CA ILE A 127 -11.70 14.96 -24.23
C ILE A 127 -11.03 13.58 -24.13
N THR A 128 -11.18 12.74 -25.14
CA THR A 128 -10.58 11.40 -25.16
C THR A 128 -9.05 11.48 -25.17
N LEU A 129 -8.49 12.33 -26.04
CA LEU A 129 -7.04 12.58 -26.10
C LEU A 129 -6.51 13.18 -24.79
N PHE A 130 -7.27 14.06 -24.14
CA PHE A 130 -6.93 14.60 -22.81
C PHE A 130 -6.80 13.51 -21.77
N LEU A 131 -7.78 12.61 -21.74
CA LEU A 131 -7.87 11.55 -20.76
C LEU A 131 -6.71 10.55 -20.91
N TRP A 132 -6.37 10.19 -22.16
CA TRP A 132 -5.22 9.35 -22.45
C TRP A 132 -3.90 10.00 -22.03
N LEU A 133 -3.68 11.26 -22.39
CA LEU A 133 -2.47 12.00 -22.00
C LEU A 133 -2.35 12.11 -20.48
N TYR A 134 -3.45 12.45 -19.80
CA TYR A 134 -3.51 12.52 -18.35
C TYR A 134 -3.15 11.22 -17.67
N LEU A 135 -3.71 10.10 -18.12
CA LEU A 135 -3.39 8.79 -17.56
C LEU A 135 -1.93 8.39 -17.79
N ILE A 136 -1.39 8.64 -18.99
CA ILE A 136 0.00 8.32 -19.34
C ILE A 136 0.96 9.14 -18.47
N ILE A 137 0.73 10.47 -18.38
CA ILE A 137 1.59 11.38 -17.61
C ILE A 137 1.50 11.06 -16.12
N PHE A 138 0.29 10.84 -15.61
CA PHE A 138 0.07 10.44 -14.22
C PHE A 138 0.81 9.16 -13.87
N PHE A 139 0.79 8.16 -14.76
CA PHE A 139 1.51 6.92 -14.55
C PHE A 139 3.03 7.07 -14.61
N ILE A 140 3.56 7.94 -15.48
CA ILE A 140 5.00 8.22 -15.54
C ILE A 140 5.47 8.97 -14.30
N ASN A 141 4.76 10.03 -13.90
CA ASN A 141 5.12 10.84 -12.73
C ASN A 141 5.02 10.02 -11.44
N LYS A 142 4.04 9.12 -11.35
CA LYS A 142 3.93 8.16 -10.23
C LYS A 142 5.17 7.28 -10.03
N ARG A 143 5.99 7.03 -11.06
CA ARG A 143 7.21 6.20 -10.94
C ARG A 143 8.46 6.97 -10.52
N LYS A 144 8.42 8.31 -10.55
CA LYS A 144 9.57 9.15 -10.22
C LYS A 144 9.70 9.40 -8.72
N ASP A 145 8.58 9.26 -8.00
CA ASP A 145 8.51 9.21 -6.54
C ASP A 145 8.59 7.76 -6.05
#